data_AF-A0A974I5E0-F1
#
_entry.id   AF-A0A974I5E0-F1
#
_cell.length_a   1.000
_cell.length_b   1.000
_cell.length_c   1.000
_cell.angle_alpha   90.00
_cell.angle_beta   90.00
_cell.angle_gamma   90.00
#
_symmetry.space_group_name_H-M   'P 1'
#
loop_
_entity.id
_entity.type
_entity.pdbx_description
1 polymer ?
#
loop_
_entity_poly.entity_id
_entity_poly.type
_entity_poly.pdbx_seq_one_letter_code
_entity_poly.pdbx_strand_id
1 'polypeptide(L)'
;MQDPPVLHKKSFCIDQSETPPDSALERCLLNAAKILIPSRWKTTTSPSLKDWLGKVNELAKFEELSARTERQNQSFRDTWLRWFLFRDSDTYKQHSQGTC
;
A
#
# COMPACT_ATOMS: atom_id res chain seq x y z
N MET A 1 20.19 54.15 -15.04
CA MET A 1 19.15 53.46 -14.25
C MET A 1 18.81 52.19 -14.99
N GLN A 2 19.17 51.04 -14.43
CA GLN A 2 18.90 49.72 -14.99
C GLN A 2 18.13 48.97 -13.91
N ASP A 3 16.86 48.68 -14.17
CA ASP A 3 16.03 47.89 -13.26
C ASP A 3 16.57 46.45 -13.16
N PRO A 4 16.57 45.85 -11.96
CA PRO A 4 16.99 44.46 -11.80
C PRO A 4 15.93 43.50 -12.38
N PRO A 5 16.34 42.32 -12.88
CA PRO A 5 15.40 41.36 -13.44
C PRO A 5 14.52 40.78 -12.33
N VAL A 6 13.21 40.90 -12.49
CA VAL A 6 12.21 40.28 -11.61
C VAL A 6 12.35 38.78 -11.72
N LEU A 7 12.92 38.16 -10.67
CA LEU A 7 12.93 36.71 -10.51
C LEU A 7 11.48 36.30 -10.24
N HIS A 8 10.77 35.91 -11.31
CA HIS A 8 9.49 35.23 -11.18
C HIS A 8 9.74 33.96 -10.38
N LYS A 9 9.39 33.99 -9.10
CA LYS A 9 9.18 32.79 -8.29
C LYS A 9 8.14 31.98 -9.05
N LYS A 10 8.60 31.01 -9.84
CA LYS A 10 7.75 29.93 -10.31
C LYS A 10 7.33 29.21 -9.04
N SER A 11 6.17 29.59 -8.52
CA SER A 11 5.41 28.79 -7.59
C SER A 11 5.34 27.42 -8.27
N PHE A 12 6.07 26.47 -7.72
CA PHE A 12 5.98 25.08 -8.13
C PHE A 12 4.60 24.64 -7.64
N CYS A 13 3.59 24.91 -8.46
CA CYS A 13 2.31 24.25 -8.35
C CYS A 13 2.65 22.77 -8.57
N ILE A 14 2.80 22.05 -7.46
CA ILE A 14 2.70 20.61 -7.47
C ILE A 14 1.27 20.36 -7.92
N ASP A 15 1.11 20.11 -9.22
CA ASP A 15 -0.12 19.53 -9.75
C ASP A 15 -0.30 18.21 -8.99
N GLN A 16 -1.28 18.18 -8.09
CA GLN A 16 -1.66 16.98 -7.35
C GLN A 16 -2.44 16.02 -8.27
N SER A 17 -1.98 15.80 -9.51
CA SER A 17 -2.60 14.87 -10.46
C SER A 17 -1.71 13.69 -10.83
N GLU A 18 -0.50 13.58 -10.29
CA GLU A 18 0.28 12.34 -10.39
C GLU A 18 0.14 11.52 -9.11
N THR A 19 -0.96 10.77 -9.00
CA THR A 19 -1.04 9.60 -8.12
C THR A 19 -0.13 8.51 -8.69
N PRO A 20 1.00 8.15 -8.05
CA PRO A 20 1.81 6.99 -8.42
C PRO A 20 1.01 5.71 -8.09
N PRO A 21 1.30 4.57 -8.74
CA PRO A 21 0.31 3.68 -9.30
C PRO A 21 -0.50 2.94 -8.21
N ASP A 22 -1.71 3.43 -7.94
CA ASP A 22 -2.73 2.73 -7.14
C ASP A 22 -2.90 1.27 -7.62
N SER A 23 -2.71 1.06 -8.93
CA SER A 23 -2.79 -0.24 -9.58
C SER A 23 -1.80 -1.30 -9.05
N ALA A 24 -0.66 -0.91 -8.49
CA ALA A 24 0.33 -1.87 -7.97
C ALA A 24 -0.13 -2.48 -6.65
N LEU A 25 -0.52 -1.65 -5.68
CA LEU A 25 -1.05 -2.11 -4.39
C LEU A 25 -2.38 -2.83 -4.58
N GLU A 26 -3.29 -2.28 -5.39
CA GLU A 26 -4.55 -2.93 -5.75
C GLU A 26 -4.33 -4.35 -6.31
N ARG A 27 -3.35 -4.52 -7.19
CA ARG A 27 -2.99 -5.85 -7.72
C ARG A 27 -2.51 -6.78 -6.61
N CYS A 28 -1.72 -6.30 -5.65
CA CYS A 28 -1.30 -7.12 -4.50
C CYS A 28 -2.50 -7.50 -3.61
N LEU A 29 -3.44 -6.58 -3.38
CA LEU A 29 -4.68 -6.87 -2.65
C LEU A 29 -5.58 -7.87 -3.39
N LEU A 30 -5.69 -7.75 -4.72
CA LEU A 30 -6.37 -8.74 -5.55
C LEU A 30 -5.69 -10.11 -5.49
N ASN A 31 -4.37 -10.17 -5.41
CA ASN A 31 -3.65 -11.43 -5.22
C ASN A 31 -3.96 -12.04 -3.86
N ALA A 32 -4.06 -11.25 -2.78
CA ALA A 32 -4.53 -11.73 -1.48
C ALA A 32 -5.93 -12.37 -1.60
N ALA A 33 -6.83 -11.72 -2.33
CA ALA A 33 -8.19 -12.24 -2.58
C ALA A 33 -8.18 -13.57 -3.35
N LYS A 34 -7.38 -13.65 -4.40
CA LYS A 34 -7.22 -14.88 -5.21
C LYS A 34 -6.66 -16.05 -4.42
N ILE A 35 -5.94 -15.80 -3.33
CA ILE A 35 -5.42 -16.85 -2.44
C ILE A 35 -6.45 -17.19 -1.37
N LEU A 36 -7.05 -16.18 -0.74
CA LEU A 36 -7.87 -16.35 0.46
C LEU A 36 -9.29 -16.84 0.16
N ILE A 37 -9.91 -16.38 -0.93
CA ILE A 37 -11.27 -16.80 -1.28
C ILE A 37 -11.31 -18.31 -1.60
N PRO A 38 -10.42 -18.84 -2.47
CA PRO A 38 -10.41 -20.28 -2.74
C PRO A 38 -10.09 -21.14 -1.52
N SER A 39 -9.30 -20.65 -0.55
CA SER A 39 -8.98 -21.43 0.65
C SER A 39 -10.18 -21.59 1.60
N ARG A 40 -11.17 -20.71 1.50
CA ARG A 40 -12.40 -20.74 2.31
C ARG A 40 -13.66 -21.11 1.51
N TRP A 41 -13.55 -21.42 0.21
CA TRP A 41 -14.75 -21.60 -0.63
C TRP A 41 -15.61 -22.81 -0.28
N LYS A 42 -15.02 -23.83 0.37
CA LYS A 42 -15.72 -25.02 0.86
C LYS A 42 -16.17 -24.90 2.32
N THR A 43 -15.79 -23.81 3.00
CA THR A 43 -16.21 -23.56 4.37
C THR A 43 -17.45 -22.70 4.38
N THR A 44 -18.36 -22.94 5.33
CA THR A 44 -19.55 -22.09 5.55
C THR A 44 -19.20 -20.69 6.06
N THR A 45 -17.96 -20.49 6.50
CA THR A 45 -17.47 -19.21 7.01
C THR A 45 -16.68 -18.46 5.94
N SER A 46 -17.08 -17.21 5.69
CA SER A 46 -16.30 -16.28 4.87
C SER A 46 -15.02 -15.87 5.58
N PRO A 47 -13.94 -15.52 4.86
CA PRO A 47 -12.75 -14.96 5.49
C PRO A 47 -13.11 -13.69 6.28
N SER A 48 -12.69 -13.64 7.54
CA SER A 48 -12.87 -12.48 8.40
C SER A 48 -11.95 -11.34 7.97
N LEU A 49 -12.25 -10.11 8.40
CA LEU A 49 -11.35 -8.98 8.17
C LEU A 49 -9.93 -9.28 8.71
N LYS A 50 -9.80 -9.98 9.84
CA LYS A 50 -8.51 -10.41 10.38
C LYS A 50 -7.77 -11.37 9.43
N ASP A 51 -8.47 -12.31 8.79
CA ASP A 51 -7.88 -13.19 7.78
C ASP A 51 -7.35 -12.38 6.59
N TRP A 52 -8.11 -11.38 6.14
CA TRP A 52 -7.71 -10.48 5.05
C TRP A 52 -6.45 -9.68 5.40
N LEU A 53 -6.46 -8.99 6.55
CA LEU A 53 -5.31 -8.20 7.01
C LEU A 53 -4.08 -9.10 7.20
N GLY A 54 -4.25 -10.30 7.75
CA GLY A 54 -3.19 -11.30 7.89
C GLY A 54 -2.60 -11.70 6.55
N LYS A 55 -3.44 -12.01 5.55
CA LYS A 55 -2.99 -12.43 4.22
C LYS A 55 -2.22 -11.32 3.48
N VAL A 56 -2.68 -10.07 3.58
CA VAL A 56 -1.99 -8.93 2.96
C VAL A 56 -0.62 -8.72 3.61
N ASN A 57 -0.51 -8.85 4.93
CA ASN A 57 0.79 -8.77 5.62
C ASN A 57 1.74 -9.90 5.22
N GLU A 58 1.24 -11.12 5.02
CA GLU A 58 2.05 -12.23 4.52
C GLU A 58 2.60 -11.94 3.12
N LEU A 59 1.79 -11.38 2.22
CA LEU A 59 2.25 -10.99 0.89
C LEU A 59 3.30 -9.87 0.94
N ALA A 60 3.06 -8.83 1.74
CA ALA A 60 4.01 -7.75 1.93
C ALA A 60 5.37 -8.29 2.41
N LYS A 61 5.36 -9.17 3.42
CA LYS A 61 6.58 -9.79 3.95
C LYS A 61 7.26 -10.70 2.91
N PHE A 62 6.49 -11.44 2.13
CA PHE A 62 7.04 -12.26 1.07
C PHE A 62 7.73 -11.44 -0.02
N GLU A 63 7.11 -10.34 -0.46
CA GLU A 63 7.70 -9.43 -1.45
C GLU A 63 8.94 -8.73 -0.91
N GLU A 64 8.94 -8.30 0.36
CA GLU A 64 10.10 -7.74 1.05
C GLU A 64 11.28 -8.71 1.02
N LEU A 65 11.05 -9.96 1.44
CA LEU A 65 12.10 -11.00 1.45
C LEU A 65 12.55 -11.41 0.04
N SER A 66 11.72 -11.14 -0.98
CA SER A 66 12.01 -11.42 -2.38
C SER A 66 12.76 -10.29 -3.08
N ALA A 67 12.81 -9.08 -2.50
CA ALA A 67 13.52 -7.94 -3.05
C ALA A 67 15.04 -8.07 -2.85
N ARG A 68 15.76 -8.56 -3.87
CA ARG A 68 17.20 -8.85 -3.80
C ARG A 68 18.09 -7.72 -4.30
N THR A 69 17.51 -6.72 -4.96
CA THR A 69 18.24 -5.57 -5.53
C THR A 69 17.71 -4.27 -4.95
N GLU A 70 18.53 -3.22 -4.99
CA GLU A 70 18.11 -1.89 -4.52
C GLU A 70 16.88 -1.39 -5.28
N ARG A 71 16.83 -1.62 -6.60
CA ARG A 71 15.66 -1.28 -7.43
C ARG A 71 14.39 -2.00 -6.97
N GLN A 72 14.48 -3.30 -6.67
CA GLN A 72 13.34 -4.06 -6.16
C GLN A 72 12.91 -3.59 -4.77
N ASN A 73 13.87 -3.24 -3.90
CA ASN A 73 13.58 -2.68 -2.58
C ASN A 73 12.87 -1.33 -2.68
N GLN A 74 13.32 -0.45 -3.57
CA GLN A 74 12.64 0.82 -3.81
C GLN A 74 11.22 0.60 -4.34
N SER A 75 11.04 -0.26 -5.35
CA SER A 75 9.73 -0.60 -5.89
C SER A 75 8.80 -1.21 -4.83
N PHE A 76 9.33 -2.05 -3.93
CA PHE A 76 8.59 -2.61 -2.81
C PHE A 76 8.12 -1.50 -1.87
N ARG A 77 9.02 -0.62 -1.43
CA ARG A 77 8.69 0.50 -0.55
C ARG A 77 7.62 1.41 -1.17
N ASP A 78 7.78 1.75 -2.45
CA ASP A 78 6.82 2.61 -3.16
C ASP A 78 5.42 1.98 -3.25
N THR A 79 5.36 0.67 -3.49
CA THR A 79 4.09 -0.08 -3.58
C THR A 79 3.40 -0.20 -2.23
N TRP A 80 4.15 -0.54 -1.18
CA TRP A 80 3.59 -0.91 0.12
C TRP A 80 3.49 0.24 1.12
N LEU A 81 4.03 1.42 0.80
CA LEU A 81 4.01 2.58 1.70
C LEU A 81 2.60 2.90 2.23
N ARG A 82 1.59 2.95 1.36
CA ARG A 82 0.21 3.24 1.78
C ARG A 82 -0.37 2.17 2.69
N TRP A 83 -0.04 0.89 2.45
CA TRP A 83 -0.45 -0.20 3.33
C TRP A 83 0.17 -0.05 4.72
N PHE A 84 1.45 0.32 4.81
CA PHE A 84 2.10 0.53 6.11
C PHE A 84 1.53 1.74 6.85
N LEU A 85 1.25 2.84 6.16
CA LEU A 85 0.57 4.00 6.75
C LEU A 85 -0.83 3.62 7.27
N PHE A 86 -1.58 2.82 6.51
CA PHE A 86 -2.87 2.30 6.96
C PHE A 86 -2.72 1.38 8.18
N ARG A 87 -1.74 0.49 8.17
CA ARG A 87 -1.47 -0.45 9.26
C ARG A 87 -1.19 0.26 10.60
N ASP A 88 -0.52 1.40 10.54
CA ASP A 88 -0.16 2.15 11.74
C ASP A 88 -1.32 3.02 12.26
N SER A 89 -2.40 3.17 11.48
CA SER A 89 -3.62 3.89 11.86
C SER A 89 -4.42 3.18 12.97
N ASP A 90 -5.20 3.95 13.71
CA ASP A 90 -6.05 3.41 14.77
C ASP A 90 -7.20 2.54 14.23
N THR A 91 -7.67 2.81 13.02
CA THR A 91 -8.65 1.98 12.31
C THR A 91 -8.13 0.55 12.13
N TYR A 92 -6.86 0.39 11.76
CA TYR A 92 -6.28 -0.95 11.62
C TYR A 92 -6.16 -1.67 12.98
N LYS A 93 -5.78 -0.95 14.05
CA LYS A 93 -5.64 -1.53 15.39
C LYS A 93 -6.96 -2.09 15.92
N GLN A 94 -8.06 -1.36 15.71
CA GLN A 94 -9.41 -1.77 16.08
C GLN A 94 -9.85 -3.08 15.39
N HIS A 95 -9.41 -3.31 14.16
CA HIS A 95 -9.81 -4.49 13.38
C HIS A 95 -8.84 -5.68 13.48
N SER A 96 -7.58 -5.42 13.85
CA SER A 96 -6.57 -6.46 14.04
C SER A 96 -6.66 -7.13 15.42
N GLN A 97 -7.09 -6.38 16.43
CA GLN A 97 -7.45 -6.89 17.75
C GLN A 97 -8.94 -7.26 17.71
N GLY A 98 -9.25 -8.51 17.39
CA GLY A 98 -10.64 -8.98 17.42
C GLY A 98 -11.28 -8.63 18.76
N THR A 99 -12.35 -7.83 18.74
CA THR A 99 -13.22 -7.63 19.89
C THR A 99 -13.68 -9.01 20.37
N CYS A 100 -13.29 -9.37 21.60
CA CYS A 100 -13.86 -10.47 22.36
C CYS A 100 -15.36 -10.27 22.55
#